data_AF-A0AB34JZ41-F1
#
_entry.id   AF-A0AB34JZ41-F1
#
_cell.length_a   1.000
_cell.length_b   1.000
_cell.length_c   1.000
_cell.angle_alpha   90.00
_cell.angle_beta   90.00
_cell.angle_gamma   90.00
#
_symmetry.space_group_name_H-M   'P 1'
#
loop_
_entity.id
_entity.type
_entity.pdbx_description
1 polymer ?
#
loop_
_entity_poly.entity_id
_entity_poly.type
_entity_poly.pdbx_seq_one_letter_code
_entity_poly.pdbx_strand_id
1 'polypeptide(L)'
;MWTGVWKVDKILAYRWNENGFEFLVRWAGCKRKGKPWEDSWERELSDDLKEHYFKSIELKESRMCRAHVHCLTIEALTLRGLASTAYEVYGTVLQVGDI
;
A
#
# COMPACT_ATOMS: atom_id res chain seq x y z
N MET A 1 27.42 4.21 -25.16
CA MET A 1 25.99 4.27 -25.52
C MET A 1 25.27 3.45 -24.46
N TRP A 2 24.47 4.06 -23.57
CA TRP A 2 23.76 3.31 -22.52
C TRP A 2 22.34 3.03 -23.00
N THR A 3 22.08 1.82 -23.46
CA THR A 3 20.73 1.28 -23.71
C THR A 3 20.26 0.60 -22.44
N GLY A 4 20.07 1.37 -21.37
CA GLY A 4 19.60 0.85 -20.09
C GLY A 4 18.08 0.88 -20.06
N VAL A 5 17.43 -0.26 -20.23
CA VAL A 5 16.01 -0.40 -19.85
C VAL A 5 15.94 -0.19 -18.34
N TRP A 6 15.44 0.97 -17.91
CA TRP A 6 15.31 1.30 -16.50
C TRP A 6 14.27 0.37 -15.89
N LYS A 7 14.69 -0.48 -14.94
CA LYS A 7 13.77 -1.38 -14.26
C LYS A 7 13.10 -0.64 -13.11
N VAL A 8 11.77 -0.63 -13.10
CA VAL A 8 10.98 -0.12 -11.98
C VAL A 8 11.16 -1.06 -10.77
N ASP A 9 11.47 -0.49 -9.61
CA ASP A 9 11.47 -1.21 -8.33
C ASP A 9 10.05 -1.21 -7.74
N LYS A 10 9.47 -0.01 -7.56
CA LYS A 10 8.14 0.14 -6.96
C LYS A 10 7.46 1.47 -7.32
N ILE A 11 6.13 1.46 -7.42
CA ILE A 11 5.31 2.68 -7.44
C ILE A 11 5.03 3.12 -5.99
N LEU A 12 5.34 4.37 -5.68
CA LEU A 12 5.22 4.95 -4.33
C LEU A 12 3.92 5.74 -4.16
N ALA A 13 3.56 6.53 -5.16
CA ALA A 13 2.40 7.41 -5.13
C ALA A 13 1.81 7.55 -6.53
N TYR A 14 0.59 8.05 -6.60
CA TYR A 14 -0.02 8.50 -7.85
C TYR A 14 -0.66 9.88 -7.64
N ARG A 15 -0.79 10.65 -8.72
CA ARG A 15 -1.50 11.94 -8.72
C ARG A 15 -2.25 12.14 -10.02
N TRP A 16 -3.30 12.93 -9.97
CA TRP A 16 -3.98 13.47 -11.13
C TRP A 16 -3.56 14.92 -11.34
N ASN A 17 -3.16 15.28 -12.55
CA ASN A 17 -2.88 16.66 -12.93
C ASN A 17 -3.63 17.03 -14.22
N GLU A 18 -3.48 18.27 -14.69
CA GLU A 18 -4.13 18.78 -15.91
C GLU A 18 -3.85 17.93 -17.14
N ASN A 19 -2.72 17.23 -17.15
CA ASN A 19 -2.28 16.40 -18.26
C ASN A 19 -2.58 14.89 -18.03
N GLY A 20 -3.26 14.52 -16.94
CA GLY A 20 -3.67 13.15 -16.62
C GLY A 20 -2.96 12.51 -15.42
N PHE A 21 -2.95 11.18 -15.37
CA PHE A 21 -2.31 10.40 -14.30
C PHE A 21 -0.77 10.42 -14.39
N GLU A 22 -0.14 10.55 -13.23
CA GLU A 22 1.29 10.38 -13.03
C GLU A 22 1.55 9.50 -11.81
N PHE A 23 2.62 8.72 -11.88
CA PHE A 23 3.04 7.78 -10.84
C PHE A 23 4.44 8.12 -10.36
N LEU A 24 4.64 8.21 -9.05
CA LEU A 24 5.96 8.40 -8.46
C LEU A 24 6.64 7.03 -8.38
N VAL A 25 7.74 6.89 -9.10
CA VAL A 25 8.45 5.64 -9.31
C VAL A 25 9.77 5.64 -8.58
N ARG A 26 10.00 4.57 -7.84
CA ARG A 26 11.34 4.17 -7.41
C ARG A 26 11.96 3.26 -8.45
N TRP A 27 13.18 3.59 -8.86
CA TRP A 27 13.92 2.83 -9.84
C TRP A 27 14.87 1.82 -9.20
N ALA A 28 15.00 0.66 -9.82
CA ALA A 28 15.90 -0.38 -9.36
C ALA A 28 17.36 -0.07 -9.73
N GLY A 29 18.28 -0.56 -8.90
CA GLY A 29 19.71 -0.43 -9.12
C GLY A 29 20.30 0.90 -8.64
N CYS A 30 21.53 1.16 -9.07
CA CYS A 30 22.31 2.31 -8.59
C CYS A 30 23.04 3.00 -9.75
N LYS A 31 23.26 4.31 -9.61
CA LYS A 31 24.18 5.12 -10.40
C LYS A 31 25.62 4.56 -10.27
N ARG A 32 26.53 4.98 -11.17
CA ARG A 32 27.93 4.51 -11.28
C ARG A 32 28.81 4.63 -10.01
N LYS A 33 28.29 5.23 -8.94
CA LYS A 33 28.94 5.38 -7.63
C LYS A 33 28.21 4.64 -6.51
N GLY A 34 27.31 3.71 -6.83
CA GLY A 34 26.48 3.01 -5.85
C GLY A 34 25.36 3.87 -5.24
N LYS A 35 25.15 5.10 -5.72
CA LYS A 35 24.02 5.93 -5.28
C LYS A 35 22.73 5.41 -5.92
N PRO A 36 21.65 5.21 -5.17
CA PRO A 36 20.35 4.89 -5.75
C PRO A 36 19.91 5.93 -6.79
N TRP A 37 19.07 5.50 -7.72
CA TRP A 37 18.36 6.43 -8.59
C TRP A 37 17.41 7.31 -7.76
N GLU A 38 17.18 8.52 -8.25
CA GLU A 38 16.22 9.42 -7.61
C GLU A 38 14.82 9.03 -8.06
N ASP A 39 13.86 9.09 -7.14
CA ASP A 39 12.46 8.82 -7.45
C ASP A 39 11.93 9.88 -8.44
N SER A 40 11.13 9.49 -9.44
CA SER A 40 10.62 10.42 -10.48
C SER A 40 9.16 10.16 -10.82
N TRP A 41 8.48 11.18 -11.37
CA TRP A 41 7.10 11.07 -11.82
C TRP A 41 7.05 10.60 -13.27
N GLU A 42 6.40 9.45 -13.49
CA GLU A 42 6.28 8.82 -14.80
C GLU A 42 4.81 8.65 -15.19
N ARG A 43 4.54 8.80 -16.48
CA ARG A 43 3.20 8.60 -17.07
C ARG A 43 3.07 7.25 -17.73
N GLU A 44 4.15 6.83 -18.37
CA GLU A 44 4.23 5.64 -19.18
C GLU A 44 4.83 4.51 -18.36
N LEU A 45 3.96 3.85 -17.60
CA LEU A 45 4.25 2.57 -16.95
C LEU A 45 3.46 1.46 -17.62
N SER A 46 3.96 0.22 -17.51
CA SER A 46 3.19 -0.94 -17.94
C SER A 46 1.90 -1.07 -17.14
N ASP A 47 0.84 -1.55 -17.79
CA ASP A 47 -0.46 -1.70 -17.15
C ASP A 47 -0.41 -2.71 -16.01
N ASP A 48 0.41 -3.76 -16.12
CA ASP A 48 0.67 -4.71 -15.03
C ASP A 48 1.17 -4.03 -13.74
N LEU A 49 2.08 -3.05 -13.86
CA LEU A 49 2.61 -2.32 -12.71
C LEU A 49 1.54 -1.42 -12.07
N LYS A 50 0.72 -0.77 -12.90
CA LYS A 50 -0.39 0.06 -12.42
C LYS A 50 -1.44 -0.79 -11.71
N GLU A 51 -1.84 -1.92 -12.29
CA GLU A 51 -2.80 -2.84 -11.69
C GLU A 51 -2.32 -3.37 -10.35
N HIS A 52 -1.07 -3.84 -10.30
CA HIS A 52 -0.50 -4.36 -9.05
C HIS A 52 -0.49 -3.27 -7.96
N TYR A 53 -0.16 -2.04 -8.32
CA TYR A 53 -0.18 -0.92 -7.40
C TYR A 53 -1.59 -0.59 -6.88
N PHE A 54 -2.58 -0.46 -7.77
CA PHE A 54 -3.96 -0.17 -7.35
C PHE A 54 -4.57 -1.30 -6.51
N LYS A 55 -4.31 -2.57 -6.86
CA LYS A 55 -4.69 -3.73 -6.01
C LYS A 55 -4.09 -3.62 -4.62
N SER A 56 -2.83 -3.18 -4.51
CA SER A 56 -2.18 -2.99 -3.21
C SER A 56 -2.78 -1.86 -2.37
N ILE A 57 -3.29 -0.80 -3.02
CA ILE A 57 -4.01 0.29 -2.34
C ILE A 57 -5.36 -0.23 -1.84
N GLU A 58 -6.15 -0.85 -2.72
CA GLU A 58 -7.47 -1.38 -2.38
C GLU A 58 -7.40 -2.38 -1.22
N LEU A 59 -6.40 -3.26 -1.20
CA LEU A 59 -6.17 -4.18 -0.10
C LEU A 59 -5.86 -3.47 1.21
N LYS A 60 -5.08 -2.38 1.19
CA LYS A 60 -4.78 -1.58 2.39
C LYS A 60 -6.02 -0.86 2.90
N GLU A 61 -6.79 -0.26 2.01
CA GLU A 61 -8.05 0.42 2.36
C GLU A 61 -9.07 -0.58 2.93
N SER A 62 -9.20 -1.76 2.32
CA SER A 62 -10.06 -2.84 2.83
C SER A 62 -9.62 -3.33 4.21
N ARG A 63 -8.31 -3.48 4.44
CA ARG A 63 -7.75 -3.81 5.77
C ARG A 63 -8.08 -2.73 6.80
N MET A 64 -7.97 -1.45 6.44
CA MET A 64 -8.33 -0.33 7.31
C MET A 64 -9.82 -0.32 7.66
N CYS A 65 -10.71 -0.47 6.67
CA CYS A 65 -12.15 -0.57 6.91
C CYS A 65 -12.49 -1.74 7.83
N ARG A 66 -11.87 -2.91 7.61
CA ARG A 66 -12.06 -4.09 8.45
C ARG A 66 -11.59 -3.83 9.89
N ALA A 67 -10.41 -3.25 10.07
CA ALA A 67 -9.89 -2.89 11.39
C ALA A 67 -10.81 -1.90 12.13
N HIS A 68 -11.36 -0.91 11.42
CA HIS A 68 -12.30 0.05 11.98
C HIS A 68 -13.61 -0.63 12.44
N VAL A 69 -14.18 -1.51 11.63
CA VAL A 69 -15.39 -2.28 11.98
C VAL A 69 -15.14 -3.19 13.19
N HIS A 70 -13.99 -3.85 13.26
CA HIS A 70 -13.64 -4.65 14.44
C HIS A 70 -13.53 -3.80 15.70
N CYS A 71 -12.90 -2.62 15.63
CA CYS A 71 -12.79 -1.69 16.76
C CYS A 71 -14.17 -1.31 17.33
N LEU A 72 -15.09 -0.88 16.46
CA LEU A 72 -16.46 -0.53 16.85
C LEU A 72 -17.22 -1.72 17.47
N THR A 73 -16.98 -2.92 16.94
CA THR A 73 -17.60 -4.15 17.45
C THR A 73 -17.12 -4.48 18.86
N ILE A 74 -15.81 -4.35 19.11
CA ILE A 74 -15.21 -4.59 20.42
C ILE A 74 -15.72 -3.58 21.45
N GLU A 75 -15.77 -2.29 21.10
CA GLU A 75 -16.32 -1.25 21.98
C GLU A 75 -17.77 -1.55 22.35
N ALA A 76 -18.60 -1.92 21.37
CA ALA A 76 -20.00 -2.28 21.60
C ALA A 76 -20.17 -3.51 22.50
N LEU A 77 -19.34 -4.55 22.32
CA LEU A 77 -19.38 -5.76 23.16
C LEU A 77 -18.93 -5.47 24.59
N THR A 78 -17.91 -4.63 24.75
CA THR A 78 -17.39 -4.19 26.06
C THR A 78 -18.45 -3.42 26.84
N LEU A 79 -19.14 -2.48 26.19
CA LEU A 79 -20.25 -1.72 26.79
C LEU A 79 -21.44 -2.62 27.21
N ARG A 80 -21.64 -3.76 26.54
CA ARG A 80 -22.68 -4.75 26.86
C ARG A 80 -22.25 -5.77 27.92
N GLY A 81 -21.04 -5.66 28.47
CA GLY A 81 -20.51 -6.60 29.46
C GLY A 81 -20.10 -7.96 28.89
N LEU A 82 -19.98 -8.09 27.56
CA LEU A 82 -19.58 -9.31 26.87
C LEU A 82 -18.06 -9.36 26.66
N ALA A 83 -17.31 -9.20 27.75
CA ALA A 83 -15.85 -9.06 27.71
C ALA A 83 -15.15 -10.28 27.09
N SER A 84 -15.64 -11.51 27.34
CA SER A 84 -15.06 -12.73 26.76
C SER A 84 -15.10 -12.74 25.23
N THR A 85 -16.22 -12.32 24.64
CA THR A 85 -16.38 -12.22 23.19
C THR A 85 -15.53 -11.10 22.59
N ALA A 86 -15.37 -9.98 23.30
CA ALA A 86 -14.48 -8.90 22.85
C ALA A 86 -13.01 -9.34 22.76
N TYR A 87 -12.55 -10.18 23.71
CA TYR A 87 -11.19 -10.74 23.70
C TYR A 87 -10.93 -11.68 22.51
N GLU A 88 -11.89 -12.53 22.15
CA GLU A 88 -11.77 -13.42 20.98
C GLU A 88 -11.64 -12.63 19.66
N VAL A 89 -12.41 -11.54 19.53
CA VAL A 89 -12.34 -10.64 18.37
C VAL A 89 -11.01 -9.86 18.36
N TYR A 90 -10.48 -9.44 19.52
CA TYR A 90 -9.16 -8.80 19.59
C TYR A 90 -8.02 -9.72 19.12
N GLY A 91 -8.05 -10.99 19.53
CA GLY A 91 -7.02 -11.97 19.17
C GLY A 91 -6.92 -12.20 17.66
N THR A 92 -8.04 -12.14 16.94
CA THR A 92 -8.08 -12.28 15.48
C THR A 92 -7.62 -11.00 14.74
N VAL A 93 -7.82 -9.82 15.32
CA VAL A 93 -7.34 -8.55 14.73
C VAL A 93 -5.82 -8.43 14.79
N LEU A 94 -5.19 -8.81 15.91
CA LEU A 94 -3.74 -8.71 16.09
C LEU A 94 -2.95 -9.64 15.14
N GLN A 95 -3.51 -10.81 14.77
CA GLN A 95 -2.86 -11.71 13.81
C GLN A 95 -2.82 -11.18 12.36
N VAL A 96 -3.63 -10.17 12.03
CA VAL A 96 -3.72 -9.61 10.66
C VAL A 96 -2.75 -8.43 10.46
N GLY A 97 -2.13 -7.92 11.53
CA GLY A 97 -1.22 -6.76 11.51
C GLY A 97 0.26 -7.06 11.19
N ASP A 98 0.68 -8.33 11.28
CA ASP A 98 2.09 -8.76 11.19
C ASP A 98 2.40 -9.56 9.91
N ILE A 99 2.10 -9.03 8.71
CA ILE A 99 2.63 -9.55 7.42
C ILE A 99 2.84 -8.42 6.41
#